data_AF-A0A179BMI7-F1
#
_entry.id   AF-A0A179BMI7-F1
#
_cell.length_a   1.000
_cell.length_b   1.000
_cell.length_c   1.000
_cell.angle_alpha   90.00
_cell.angle_beta   90.00
_cell.angle_gamma   90.00
#
_symmetry.space_group_name_H-M   'P 1'
#
loop_
_entity.id
_entity.type
_entity.pdbx_description
1 polymer ?
#
loop_
_entity_poly.entity_id
_entity_poly.type
_entity_poly.pdbx_seq_one_letter_code
_entity_poly.pdbx_strand_id
1 'polypeptide(L)'
;MNTQTKMQKNWYVSVGVAAVLAATMGMGTAMAGALDSSWKEATLPQVKAMLAKDTGKVSGDTVTYSGKTVHVVAAAVLPGFPFPSFEVHDKKNPTLDIPAGATVDVTFINTNKGFGHSFDITKKGPPFAVMPNIKPIVAGTGFSPVPKDGKFGYSEFTWHPAAGTYYYVCQIPGHAATGMFGKIVVK
;
A
#
# COMPACT_ATOMS: atom_id res chain seq x y z
N MET A 1 45.17 -0.84 60.70
CA MET A 1 45.83 -1.04 59.40
C MET A 1 45.52 -2.44 58.89
N ASN A 2 44.87 -2.49 57.72
CA ASN A 2 44.63 -3.59 56.78
C ASN A 2 44.11 -4.96 57.25
N THR A 3 42.80 -5.13 57.04
CA THR A 3 42.05 -6.38 56.92
C THR A 3 42.43 -7.17 55.67
N GLN A 4 42.72 -8.46 55.84
CA GLN A 4 42.79 -9.49 54.79
C GLN A 4 41.66 -10.48 55.02
N THR A 5 40.75 -10.62 54.07
CA THR A 5 39.81 -11.75 54.03
C THR A 5 39.72 -12.25 52.60
N LYS A 6 40.19 -13.47 52.38
CA LYS A 6 40.21 -14.15 51.08
C LYS A 6 39.19 -15.28 51.09
N MET A 7 38.30 -15.23 50.11
CA MET A 7 37.47 -16.27 49.48
C MET A 7 37.30 -17.64 50.15
N GLN A 8 36.05 -18.08 50.24
CA GLN A 8 35.70 -19.47 49.90
C GLN A 8 34.45 -19.53 49.01
N LYS A 9 34.63 -20.11 47.82
CA LYS A 9 33.59 -20.64 46.92
C LYS A 9 32.98 -21.88 47.55
N ASN A 10 31.68 -22.07 47.41
CA ASN A 10 31.09 -23.40 47.29
C ASN A 10 29.94 -23.37 46.29
N TRP A 11 30.05 -24.20 45.25
CA TRP A 11 29.05 -24.43 44.21
C TRP A 11 28.56 -25.86 44.42
N TYR A 12 27.27 -26.03 44.68
CA TYR A 12 26.59 -27.32 44.60
C TYR A 12 25.42 -27.23 43.62
N VAL A 13 25.35 -28.30 42.84
CA VAL A 13 24.54 -28.62 41.66
C VAL A 13 23.13 -29.04 42.07
N SER A 14 22.09 -28.71 41.31
CA SER A 14 21.12 -29.71 40.78
C SER A 14 19.98 -29.10 39.96
N VAL A 15 19.57 -29.91 38.99
CA VAL A 15 18.64 -29.72 37.88
C VAL A 15 17.19 -29.79 38.37
N GLY A 16 16.31 -28.96 37.81
CA GLY A 16 14.85 -29.07 37.98
C GLY A 16 14.12 -28.59 36.73
N VAL A 17 13.65 -29.54 35.92
CA VAL A 17 12.79 -29.32 34.76
C VAL A 17 11.40 -28.90 35.24
N ALA A 18 10.88 -27.80 34.71
CA ALA A 18 9.44 -27.54 34.67
C ALA A 18 9.10 -26.81 33.38
N ALA A 19 8.56 -27.55 32.42
CA ALA A 19 7.88 -27.01 31.27
C ALA A 19 6.58 -26.33 31.73
N VAL A 20 6.40 -25.06 31.35
CA VAL A 20 5.08 -24.43 31.33
C VAL A 20 4.91 -23.83 29.93
N LEU A 21 4.10 -24.51 29.12
CA LEU A 21 3.45 -23.90 27.98
C LEU A 21 2.55 -22.77 28.49
N ALA A 22 2.76 -21.56 27.98
CA ALA A 22 1.73 -20.52 27.99
C ALA A 22 1.71 -19.85 26.62
N ALA A 23 0.82 -20.36 25.77
CA ALA A 23 0.38 -19.68 24.57
C ALA A 23 -0.24 -18.34 24.95
N THR A 24 0.33 -17.23 24.48
CA THR A 24 -0.36 -15.94 24.45
C THR A 24 -0.08 -15.23 23.14
N MET A 25 -1.14 -15.20 22.32
CA MET A 25 -1.47 -14.18 21.32
C MET A 25 -0.31 -13.62 20.49
N GLY A 26 -0.16 -14.16 19.27
CA GLY A 26 0.42 -13.42 18.16
C GLY A 26 -0.44 -12.20 17.85
N MET A 27 -0.19 -11.10 18.56
CA MET A 27 -0.59 -9.77 18.09
C MET A 27 0.24 -9.53 16.84
N GLY A 28 -0.38 -9.75 15.68
CA GLY A 28 0.20 -9.36 14.40
C GLY A 28 0.47 -7.86 14.45
N THR A 29 1.71 -7.49 14.75
CA THR A 29 2.22 -6.16 14.42
C THR A 29 2.03 -6.01 12.92
N ALA A 30 1.04 -5.22 12.52
CA ALA A 30 0.93 -4.77 11.15
C ALA A 30 2.22 -3.99 10.85
N MET A 31 3.20 -4.68 10.27
CA MET A 31 4.41 -4.07 9.78
C MET A 31 3.95 -2.99 8.80
N ALA A 32 4.33 -1.74 9.05
CA ALA A 32 4.17 -0.69 8.05
C ALA A 32 4.89 -1.20 6.79
N GLY A 33 4.15 -1.36 5.69
CA GLY A 33 4.76 -1.78 4.43
C GLY A 33 5.80 -0.75 4.04
N ALA A 34 7.00 -1.20 3.65
CA ALA A 34 7.95 -0.29 3.02
C ALA A 34 7.30 0.28 1.76
N LEU A 35 7.33 1.60 1.59
CA LEU A 35 6.84 2.24 0.38
C LEU A 35 7.75 1.85 -0.78
N ASP A 36 7.18 1.47 -1.91
CA ASP A 36 7.99 1.29 -3.12
C ASP A 36 8.41 2.65 -3.69
N SER A 37 9.71 2.87 -3.77
CA SER A 37 10.30 4.06 -4.38
C SER A 37 11.00 3.77 -5.71
N SER A 38 10.80 2.58 -6.27
CA SER A 38 11.42 2.12 -7.51
C SER A 38 10.54 2.46 -8.70
N TRP A 39 11.02 3.35 -9.58
CA TRP A 39 10.25 3.80 -10.74
C TRP A 39 10.91 3.36 -12.05
N LYS A 40 10.09 2.78 -12.93
CA LYS A 40 10.41 2.50 -14.33
C LYS A 40 9.76 3.58 -15.20
N GLU A 41 10.23 3.71 -16.44
CA GLU A 41 9.65 4.63 -17.42
C GLU A 41 8.90 3.87 -18.52
N ALA A 42 7.75 4.40 -18.93
CA ALA A 42 6.95 3.87 -20.03
C ALA A 42 6.58 4.97 -21.03
N THR A 43 6.54 4.62 -22.31
CA THR A 43 5.97 5.45 -23.38
C THR A 43 4.44 5.37 -23.35
N LEU A 44 3.75 6.31 -24.01
CA LEU A 44 2.28 6.29 -24.06
C LEU A 44 1.67 4.97 -24.58
N PRO A 45 2.20 4.33 -25.65
CA PRO A 45 1.70 3.02 -26.07
C PRO A 45 1.88 1.93 -24.99
N GLN A 46 3.00 1.95 -24.26
CA GLN A 46 3.22 1.01 -23.16
C GLN A 46 2.27 1.27 -21.98
N VAL A 47 1.99 2.53 -21.65
CA VAL A 47 0.99 2.90 -20.65
C VAL A 47 -0.38 2.35 -21.03
N LYS A 48 -0.83 2.54 -22.28
CA LYS A 48 -2.10 1.99 -22.76
C LYS A 48 -2.14 0.46 -22.66
N ALA A 49 -1.04 -0.20 -23.01
CA ALA A 49 -0.93 -1.65 -22.90
C ALA A 49 -0.98 -2.14 -21.45
N MET A 50 -0.42 -1.38 -20.49
CA MET A 50 -0.53 -1.69 -19.06
C MET A 50 -1.94 -1.48 -18.53
N LEU A 51 -2.60 -0.36 -18.86
CA LEU A 51 -3.98 -0.08 -18.42
C LEU A 51 -4.96 -1.19 -18.81
N ALA A 52 -4.77 -1.79 -19.99
CA ALA A 52 -5.57 -2.91 -20.47
C ALA A 52 -5.33 -4.24 -19.71
N LYS A 53 -4.32 -4.31 -18.83
CA LYS A 53 -4.04 -5.49 -18.01
C LYS A 53 -4.76 -5.50 -16.67
N ASP A 54 -5.52 -4.46 -16.33
CA ASP A 54 -6.40 -4.51 -15.17
C ASP A 54 -7.40 -5.65 -15.32
N THR A 55 -7.45 -6.54 -14.32
CA THR A 55 -8.27 -7.77 -14.36
C THR A 55 -9.68 -7.60 -13.80
N GLY A 56 -10.03 -6.38 -13.39
CA GLY A 56 -11.32 -6.09 -12.78
C GLY A 56 -12.47 -6.14 -13.79
N LYS A 57 -13.70 -6.26 -13.26
CA LYS A 57 -14.94 -6.09 -14.01
C LYS A 57 -15.71 -4.91 -13.45
N VAL A 58 -16.11 -4.00 -14.34
CA VAL A 58 -16.81 -2.78 -13.98
C VAL A 58 -18.31 -3.02 -13.84
N SER A 59 -18.90 -2.50 -12.76
CA SER A 59 -20.35 -2.31 -12.59
C SER A 59 -20.61 -1.00 -11.86
N GLY A 60 -21.22 -0.03 -12.55
CA GLY A 60 -21.33 1.34 -12.04
C GLY A 60 -19.94 1.96 -11.78
N ASP A 61 -19.74 2.42 -10.55
CA ASP A 61 -18.46 2.98 -10.06
C ASP A 61 -17.67 1.98 -9.19
N THR A 62 -17.91 0.68 -9.37
CA THR A 62 -17.19 -0.39 -8.70
C THR A 62 -16.44 -1.23 -9.73
N VAL A 63 -15.18 -1.54 -9.42
CA VAL A 63 -14.34 -2.52 -10.14
C VAL A 63 -14.20 -3.74 -9.25
N THR A 64 -14.78 -4.86 -9.66
CA THR A 64 -14.79 -6.11 -8.90
C THR A 64 -13.74 -7.07 -9.47
N TYR A 65 -12.84 -7.54 -8.62
CA TYR A 65 -11.81 -8.51 -8.95
C TYR A 65 -12.22 -9.93 -8.51
N SER A 66 -11.62 -10.94 -9.13
CA SER A 66 -11.88 -12.36 -8.81
C SER A 66 -10.65 -13.20 -9.11
N GLY A 67 -10.40 -14.24 -8.32
CA GLY A 67 -9.26 -15.16 -8.50
C GLY A 67 -8.28 -15.13 -7.33
N LYS A 68 -7.21 -15.94 -7.43
CA LYS A 68 -6.16 -16.03 -6.40
C LYS A 68 -5.14 -14.89 -6.49
N THR A 69 -4.85 -14.43 -7.70
CA THR A 69 -4.02 -13.27 -7.98
C THR A 69 -4.82 -12.33 -8.85
N VAL A 70 -4.85 -11.06 -8.47
CA VAL A 70 -5.58 -10.01 -9.19
C VAL A 70 -4.60 -8.89 -9.54
N HIS A 71 -4.76 -8.33 -10.73
CA HIS A 71 -3.94 -7.23 -11.22
C HIS A 71 -4.77 -5.94 -11.22
N VAL A 72 -4.37 -4.99 -10.39
CA VAL A 72 -4.94 -3.65 -10.30
C VAL A 72 -4.02 -2.71 -11.06
N VAL A 73 -4.52 -2.03 -12.08
CA VAL A 73 -3.74 -1.02 -12.81
C VAL A 73 -4.38 0.35 -12.62
N ALA A 74 -3.69 1.20 -11.87
CA ALA A 74 -4.13 2.54 -11.54
C ALA A 74 -3.28 3.59 -12.26
N ALA A 75 -3.92 4.65 -12.75
CA ALA A 75 -3.24 5.83 -13.26
C ALA A 75 -3.64 7.07 -12.47
N ALA A 76 -2.72 8.02 -12.31
CA ALA A 76 -3.03 9.34 -11.79
C ALA A 76 -3.37 10.31 -12.93
N VAL A 77 -4.63 10.75 -12.98
CA VAL A 77 -5.19 11.74 -13.91
C VAL A 77 -4.89 11.38 -15.36
N LEU A 78 -5.62 10.40 -15.90
CA LEU A 78 -5.61 10.11 -17.33
C LEU A 78 -6.10 11.33 -18.13
N PRO A 79 -5.63 11.53 -19.37
CA PRO A 79 -6.13 12.61 -20.23
C PRO A 79 -7.66 12.56 -20.37
N GLY A 80 -8.32 13.67 -20.02
CA GLY A 80 -9.79 13.80 -20.07
C GLY A 80 -10.49 13.54 -18.74
N PHE A 81 -9.80 13.03 -17.72
CA PHE A 81 -10.36 12.84 -16.39
C PHE A 81 -10.17 14.07 -15.49
N PRO A 82 -11.04 14.29 -14.48
CA PRO A 82 -10.99 15.47 -13.62
C PRO A 82 -9.76 15.47 -12.69
N PHE A 83 -9.02 16.58 -12.64
CA PHE A 83 -7.97 16.74 -11.64
C PHE A 83 -8.53 17.14 -10.25
N PRO A 84 -8.06 16.54 -9.13
CA PRO A 84 -7.18 15.37 -9.04
C PRO A 84 -7.98 14.07 -8.84
N SER A 85 -7.63 13.01 -9.57
CA SER A 85 -8.27 11.69 -9.50
C SER A 85 -7.28 10.55 -9.80
N PHE A 86 -7.67 9.34 -9.42
CA PHE A 86 -7.12 8.10 -9.94
C PHE A 86 -8.11 7.44 -10.90
N GLU A 87 -7.58 6.84 -11.95
CA GLU A 87 -8.33 6.03 -12.89
C GLU A 87 -7.94 4.56 -12.75
N VAL A 88 -8.94 3.71 -12.55
CA VAL A 88 -8.79 2.25 -12.56
C VAL A 88 -9.88 1.71 -13.48
N HIS A 89 -9.50 0.90 -14.47
CA HIS A 89 -10.43 0.34 -15.45
C HIS A 89 -11.34 1.39 -16.11
N ASP A 90 -10.77 2.55 -16.48
CA ASP A 90 -11.45 3.71 -17.09
C ASP A 90 -12.55 4.33 -16.21
N LYS A 91 -12.49 4.12 -14.89
CA LYS A 91 -13.37 4.74 -13.89
C LYS A 91 -12.59 5.68 -12.98
N LYS A 92 -13.22 6.81 -12.68
CA LYS A 92 -12.70 7.82 -11.75
C LYS A 92 -12.93 7.39 -10.30
N ASN A 93 -11.87 7.21 -9.54
CA ASN A 93 -11.88 6.86 -8.11
C ASN A 93 -12.88 5.74 -7.74
N PRO A 94 -12.94 4.62 -8.49
CA PRO A 94 -13.94 3.58 -8.24
C PRO A 94 -13.72 2.88 -6.90
N THR A 95 -14.77 2.26 -6.37
CA THR A 95 -14.57 1.27 -5.31
C THR A 95 -13.94 0.02 -5.91
N LEU A 96 -12.87 -0.49 -5.29
CA LEU A 96 -12.22 -1.74 -5.70
C LEU A 96 -12.69 -2.87 -4.77
N ASP A 97 -13.45 -3.81 -5.30
CA ASP A 97 -13.90 -4.99 -4.56
C ASP A 97 -12.91 -6.15 -4.82
N ILE A 98 -12.18 -6.56 -3.79
CA ILE A 98 -11.10 -7.56 -3.88
C ILE A 98 -11.48 -8.80 -3.04
N PRO A 99 -11.27 -10.02 -3.55
CA PRO A 99 -11.52 -11.23 -2.78
C PRO A 99 -10.52 -11.38 -1.61
N ALA A 100 -11.02 -11.71 -0.43
CA ALA A 100 -10.18 -12.01 0.72
C ALA A 100 -9.24 -13.20 0.43
N GLY A 101 -7.97 -13.06 0.82
CA GLY A 101 -6.93 -14.07 0.59
C GLY A 101 -6.29 -14.03 -0.80
N ALA A 102 -6.68 -13.11 -1.69
CA ALA A 102 -5.98 -12.91 -2.95
C ALA A 102 -4.67 -12.15 -2.78
N THR A 103 -3.71 -12.48 -3.63
CA THR A 103 -2.53 -11.66 -3.90
C THR A 103 -2.93 -10.52 -4.84
N VAL A 104 -2.65 -9.28 -4.48
CA VAL A 104 -2.97 -8.09 -5.26
C VAL A 104 -1.69 -7.52 -5.84
N ASP A 105 -1.49 -7.66 -7.15
CA ASP A 105 -0.40 -7.01 -7.87
C ASP A 105 -0.89 -5.65 -8.36
N VAL A 106 -0.29 -4.59 -7.85
CA VAL A 106 -0.65 -3.22 -8.19
C VAL A 106 0.40 -2.64 -9.14
N THR A 107 -0.05 -2.13 -10.28
CA THR A 107 0.74 -1.26 -11.15
C THR A 107 0.19 0.15 -11.02
N PHE A 108 1.01 1.09 -10.55
CA PHE A 108 0.65 2.50 -10.49
C PHE A 108 1.45 3.30 -11.52
N ILE A 109 0.75 4.11 -12.32
CA ILE A 109 1.31 4.90 -13.41
C ILE A 109 0.98 6.38 -13.16
N ASN A 110 1.98 7.25 -13.16
CA ASN A 110 1.73 8.68 -13.15
C ASN A 110 1.63 9.22 -14.57
N THR A 111 0.43 9.57 -15.02
CA THR A 111 0.17 10.17 -16.34
C THR A 111 0.03 11.69 -16.30
N ASN A 112 -0.03 12.29 -15.10
CA ASN A 112 -0.31 13.70 -14.93
C ASN A 112 0.97 14.55 -15.03
N LYS A 113 1.04 15.41 -16.04
CA LYS A 113 2.17 16.34 -16.19
C LYS A 113 2.20 17.35 -15.03
N GLY A 114 3.40 17.66 -14.53
CA GLY A 114 3.62 18.68 -13.50
C GLY A 114 3.49 18.20 -12.05
N PHE A 115 3.02 16.98 -11.79
CA PHE A 115 2.82 16.45 -10.44
C PHE A 115 3.47 15.09 -10.27
N GLY A 116 4.07 14.83 -9.11
CA GLY A 116 4.67 13.54 -8.74
C GLY A 116 3.76 12.78 -7.78
N HIS A 117 2.59 12.33 -8.26
CA HIS A 117 1.56 11.70 -7.41
C HIS A 117 2.09 10.43 -6.72
N SER A 118 1.55 10.09 -5.55
CA SER A 118 1.76 8.79 -4.89
C SER A 118 0.48 7.94 -4.97
N PHE A 119 0.60 6.65 -4.68
CA PHE A 119 -0.53 5.74 -4.51
C PHE A 119 -0.35 4.94 -3.22
N ASP A 120 -1.05 5.35 -2.16
CA ASP A 120 -0.86 4.81 -0.81
C ASP A 120 -2.13 4.19 -0.28
N ILE A 121 -2.04 2.94 0.19
CA ILE A 121 -3.16 2.19 0.76
C ILE A 121 -3.14 2.32 2.30
N THR A 122 -4.25 2.74 2.86
CA THR A 122 -4.43 2.94 4.32
C THR A 122 -5.80 2.46 4.79
N LYS A 123 -5.95 2.25 6.11
CA LYS A 123 -7.27 2.06 6.76
C LYS A 123 -7.91 3.40 7.16
N LYS A 124 -7.19 4.52 7.08
CA LYS A 124 -7.72 5.85 7.41
C LYS A 124 -8.59 6.35 6.26
N GLY A 125 -9.88 6.52 6.53
CA GLY A 125 -10.85 7.02 5.55
C GLY A 125 -10.97 8.54 5.50
N PRO A 126 -11.70 9.07 4.50
CA PRO A 126 -12.01 10.49 4.37
C PRO A 126 -12.96 10.98 5.50
N PRO A 127 -13.06 12.31 5.71
CA PRO A 127 -12.37 13.38 4.97
C PRO A 127 -10.88 13.46 5.32
N PHE A 128 -10.06 13.78 4.32
CA PHE A 128 -8.62 13.96 4.51
C PHE A 128 -8.27 15.44 4.71
N ALA A 129 -7.34 15.72 5.62
CA ALA A 129 -6.74 17.04 5.77
C ALA A 129 -5.83 17.39 4.59
N VAL A 130 -5.48 18.67 4.42
CA VAL A 130 -4.53 19.13 3.39
C VAL A 130 -3.22 18.35 3.47
N MET A 131 -2.70 18.12 4.69
CA MET A 131 -1.62 17.17 4.95
C MET A 131 -2.24 15.89 5.51
N PRO A 132 -2.44 14.83 4.70
CA PRO A 132 -3.21 13.66 5.13
C PRO A 132 -2.41 12.81 6.13
N ASN A 133 -2.96 12.60 7.33
CA ASN A 133 -2.40 11.67 8.32
C ASN A 133 -2.92 10.23 8.10
N ILE A 134 -2.29 9.52 7.17
CA ILE A 134 -2.72 8.19 6.71
C ILE A 134 -1.90 7.02 7.27
N LYS A 135 -1.03 7.26 8.25
CA LYS A 135 -0.24 6.20 8.86
C LYS A 135 -1.11 5.29 9.75
N PRO A 136 -0.80 3.97 9.83
CA PRO A 136 0.19 3.27 9.02
C PRO A 136 -0.29 3.07 7.57
N ILE A 137 0.64 3.19 6.62
CA ILE A 137 0.42 2.79 5.22
C ILE A 137 0.68 1.29 5.14
N VAL A 138 -0.26 0.53 4.58
CA VAL A 138 -0.20 -0.94 4.54
C VAL A 138 0.49 -1.45 3.28
N ALA A 139 0.43 -0.69 2.19
CA ALA A 139 1.15 -0.89 0.93
C ALA A 139 1.04 0.41 0.13
N GLY A 140 1.98 0.67 -0.77
CA GLY A 140 1.93 1.88 -1.60
C GLY A 140 3.29 2.28 -2.15
N THR A 141 3.34 3.49 -2.67
CA THR A 141 4.52 4.05 -3.32
C THR A 141 5.03 5.30 -2.60
N GLY A 142 6.27 5.70 -2.89
CA GLY A 142 6.69 7.09 -2.69
C GLY A 142 6.02 8.04 -3.69
N PHE A 143 6.50 9.28 -3.76
CA PHE A 143 6.13 10.21 -4.83
C PHE A 143 6.74 9.75 -6.16
N SER A 144 5.92 9.71 -7.20
CA SER A 144 6.35 9.35 -8.55
C SER A 144 7.19 10.45 -9.21
N PRO A 145 8.05 10.11 -10.19
CA PRO A 145 8.66 11.12 -11.04
C PRO A 145 7.58 11.82 -11.87
N VAL A 146 7.75 13.12 -12.07
CA VAL A 146 6.91 13.90 -12.96
C VAL A 146 7.12 13.43 -14.41
N PRO A 147 6.06 13.18 -15.20
CA PRO A 147 6.20 12.83 -16.61
C PRO A 147 7.07 13.83 -17.38
N LYS A 148 8.04 13.32 -18.14
CA LYS A 148 9.00 14.11 -18.93
C LYS A 148 9.36 13.38 -20.21
N ASP A 149 9.78 14.11 -21.24
CA ASP A 149 10.31 13.57 -22.50
C ASP A 149 9.41 12.51 -23.17
N GLY A 150 8.09 12.70 -23.07
CA GLY A 150 7.09 11.76 -23.62
C GLY A 150 6.98 10.42 -22.89
N LYS A 151 7.59 10.30 -21.70
CA LYS A 151 7.56 9.12 -20.84
C LYS A 151 6.86 9.39 -19.52
N PHE A 152 6.39 8.31 -18.91
CA PHE A 152 5.61 8.28 -17.69
C PHE A 152 6.26 7.35 -16.67
N GLY A 153 6.34 7.77 -15.41
CA GLY A 153 6.83 6.93 -14.33
C GLY A 153 5.78 5.90 -13.93
N TYR A 154 6.20 4.66 -13.70
CA TYR A 154 5.36 3.63 -13.11
C TYR A 154 6.12 2.76 -12.11
N SER A 155 5.39 2.21 -11.14
CA SER A 155 5.90 1.33 -10.08
C SER A 155 4.97 0.12 -9.95
N GLU A 156 5.51 -1.00 -9.49
CA GLU A 156 4.80 -2.25 -9.31
C GLU A 156 5.08 -2.77 -7.89
N PHE A 157 4.04 -3.06 -7.14
CA PHE A 157 4.16 -3.66 -5.81
C PHE A 157 3.08 -4.69 -5.57
N THR A 158 3.38 -5.67 -4.72
CA THR A 158 2.43 -6.74 -4.36
C THR A 158 1.92 -6.52 -2.94
N TRP A 159 0.62 -6.70 -2.76
CA TRP A 159 -0.08 -6.56 -1.48
C TRP A 159 -0.88 -7.82 -1.14
N HIS A 160 -0.80 -8.25 0.12
CA HIS A 160 -1.54 -9.39 0.66
C HIS A 160 -2.50 -8.90 1.75
N PRO A 161 -3.71 -8.42 1.39
CA PRO A 161 -4.63 -7.84 2.34
C PRO A 161 -5.31 -8.86 3.25
N ALA A 162 -5.49 -8.48 4.52
CA ALA A 162 -6.56 -9.04 5.33
C ALA A 162 -7.91 -8.44 4.93
N ALA A 163 -9.00 -9.19 5.16
CA ALA A 163 -10.36 -8.68 4.96
C ALA A 163 -10.60 -7.36 5.71
N GLY A 164 -11.38 -6.47 5.10
CA GLY A 164 -11.67 -5.14 5.64
C GLY A 164 -11.77 -4.05 4.59
N THR A 165 -11.96 -2.82 5.07
CA THR A 165 -12.05 -1.63 4.22
C THR A 165 -10.75 -0.83 4.29
N TYR A 166 -10.27 -0.41 3.12
CA TYR A 166 -9.09 0.41 2.94
C TYR A 166 -9.39 1.56 1.97
N TYR A 167 -8.44 2.46 1.82
CA TYR A 167 -8.49 3.59 0.91
C TYR A 167 -7.15 3.71 0.21
N TYR A 168 -7.18 3.94 -1.11
CA TYR A 168 -6.01 4.36 -1.87
C TYR A 168 -6.03 5.88 -2.00
N VAL A 169 -4.90 6.53 -1.70
CA VAL A 169 -4.82 7.97 -1.43
C VAL A 169 -3.54 8.54 -2.04
N CYS A 170 -3.60 9.78 -2.55
CA CYS A 170 -2.41 10.55 -2.91
C CYS A 170 -1.96 11.42 -1.73
N GLN A 171 -0.66 11.43 -1.42
CA GLN A 171 -0.08 12.19 -0.31
C GLN A 171 0.30 13.63 -0.65
N ILE A 172 0.18 14.07 -1.91
CA ILE A 172 0.47 15.45 -2.27
C ILE A 172 -0.47 16.37 -1.48
N PRO A 173 0.06 17.43 -0.85
CA PRO A 173 -0.75 18.34 -0.05
C PRO A 173 -1.98 18.84 -0.81
N GLY A 174 -3.16 18.68 -0.21
CA GLY A 174 -4.44 19.08 -0.76
C GLY A 174 -5.11 18.05 -1.67
N HIS A 175 -4.37 17.17 -2.36
CA HIS A 175 -4.96 16.27 -3.38
C HIS A 175 -6.03 15.34 -2.80
N ALA A 176 -5.74 14.66 -1.68
CA ALA A 176 -6.71 13.82 -1.00
C ALA A 176 -7.89 14.63 -0.44
N ALA A 177 -7.62 15.81 0.13
CA ALA A 177 -8.64 16.71 0.67
C ALA A 177 -9.63 17.20 -0.42
N THR A 178 -9.16 17.30 -1.67
CA THR A 178 -9.96 17.70 -2.83
C THR A 178 -10.43 16.53 -3.69
N GLY A 179 -10.31 15.28 -3.22
CA GLY A 179 -10.96 14.12 -3.84
C GLY A 179 -10.05 13.10 -4.53
N MET A 180 -8.73 13.18 -4.40
CA MET A 180 -7.81 12.18 -4.97
C MET A 180 -7.64 10.97 -4.05
N PHE A 181 -8.72 10.21 -3.90
CA PHE A 181 -8.75 8.94 -3.18
C PHE A 181 -9.90 8.07 -3.68
N GLY A 182 -9.84 6.78 -3.38
CA GLY A 182 -11.00 5.91 -3.48
C GLY A 182 -10.96 4.78 -2.45
N LYS A 183 -11.97 3.90 -2.50
CA LYS A 183 -12.20 2.86 -1.48
C LYS A 183 -11.81 1.49 -2.00
N ILE A 184 -11.29 0.64 -1.14
CA ILE A 184 -11.06 -0.79 -1.38
C ILE A 184 -11.85 -1.58 -0.34
N VAL A 185 -12.56 -2.61 -0.77
CA VAL A 185 -13.24 -3.56 0.11
C VAL A 185 -12.69 -4.94 -0.16
N VAL A 186 -12.06 -5.53 0.86
CA VAL A 186 -11.50 -6.89 0.81
C VAL A 186 -12.45 -7.82 1.55
N LYS A 187 -13.08 -8.76 0.85
CA LYS A 187 -14.14 -9.63 1.39
C LYS A 187 -14.15 -11.03 0.77
#